data_AF-A0A662C6K9-F1
#
_entry.id   AF-A0A662C6K9-F1
#
_cell.length_a   1.000
_cell.length_b   1.000
_cell.length_c   1.000
_cell.angle_alpha   90.00
_cell.angle_beta   90.00
_cell.angle_gamma   90.00
#
_symmetry.space_group_name_H-M   'P 1'
#
loop_
_entity.id
_entity.type
_entity.pdbx_description
1 polymer ?
#
loop_
_entity_poly.entity_id
_entity_poly.type
_entity_poly.pdbx_seq_one_letter_code
_entity_poly.pdbx_strand_id
1 'polypeptide(L)'
;MFTDRTTSNSNWSKIPAALELDLVAHCSFDQCTIRNTGGTGIWIRKNCMECEISNSHIHDVSGNGVSIGEGNDRLTGGSPWWQSSPEEVSRGNRVSHTLIEHCGRQFYGAVGIWCGLVANTVLEHNEIRDLPYTGISVGWMWTPEPTPCRENTIHANHIHHILNILSDGGGIYSLGLQPGSRITNNLIHDVQVNAGRAESNGMFLDEGTKELLIENNIVYNIARSPLRFHKAAHPNLVQNNVLVCNDGISPIAYNNTRKADIQKVENIILSQSSDSDMHKLEELVKEQFTE
;
A
#
# COMPACT_ATOMS: atom_id res chain seq x y z
N MET A 1 21.63 -12.36 16.52
CA MET A 1 21.70 -13.83 16.71
C MET A 1 20.50 -14.39 15.99
N PHE A 2 20.72 -15.08 14.88
CA PHE A 2 19.66 -15.56 13.98
C PHE A 2 18.92 -16.72 14.65
N THR A 3 17.60 -16.62 14.77
CA THR A 3 16.80 -17.73 15.28
C THR A 3 16.66 -18.81 14.21
N ASP A 4 16.70 -20.03 14.72
CA ASP A 4 16.92 -21.32 14.07
C ASP A 4 15.98 -21.62 12.88
N ARG A 5 16.56 -22.14 11.79
CA ARG A 5 15.85 -22.64 10.59
C ARG A 5 15.47 -24.11 10.78
N THR A 6 14.80 -24.45 11.87
CA THR A 6 14.37 -25.83 12.14
C THR A 6 12.90 -25.92 12.50
N THR A 7 12.02 -25.51 11.59
CA THR A 7 10.73 -26.18 11.40
C THR A 7 10.39 -26.17 9.92
N SER A 8 10.08 -27.35 9.38
CA SER A 8 9.61 -27.56 8.01
C SER A 8 8.18 -27.04 7.84
N ASN A 9 7.96 -25.75 8.08
CA ASN A 9 6.73 -25.08 7.71
C ASN A 9 7.04 -24.17 6.53
N SER A 10 6.22 -24.26 5.49
CA SER A 10 6.11 -23.30 4.39
C SER A 10 5.59 -21.95 4.90
N ASN A 11 6.24 -21.40 5.92
CA ASN A 11 5.85 -20.17 6.57
C ASN A 11 6.56 -19.00 5.89
N TRP A 12 5.80 -17.93 5.70
CA TRP A 12 6.31 -16.60 5.39
C TRP A 12 7.51 -16.26 6.27
N SER A 13 8.62 -15.82 5.66
CA SER A 13 9.83 -15.40 6.37
C SER A 13 10.04 -13.90 6.14
N LYS A 14 10.17 -13.15 7.24
CA LYS A 14 10.40 -11.70 7.24
C LYS A 14 11.78 -11.39 6.66
N ILE A 15 11.88 -10.40 5.77
CA ILE A 15 13.16 -9.88 5.28
C ILE A 15 13.71 -8.92 6.35
N PRO A 16 14.89 -9.17 6.95
CA PRO A 16 15.49 -8.27 7.94
C PRO A 16 15.70 -6.86 7.38
N ALA A 17 15.65 -5.84 8.23
CA ALA A 17 15.90 -4.45 7.83
C ALA A 17 17.31 -3.97 8.19
N ALA A 18 17.84 -2.99 7.45
CA ALA A 18 19.11 -2.34 7.80
C ALA A 18 18.96 -1.46 9.05
N LEU A 19 17.81 -0.82 9.21
CA LEU A 19 17.39 -0.13 10.43
C LEU A 19 16.12 -0.79 10.96
N GLU A 20 16.15 -1.31 12.18
CA GLU A 20 14.99 -1.93 12.82
C GLU A 20 14.71 -1.24 14.16
N LEU A 21 13.47 -0.80 14.34
CA LEU A 21 13.00 -0.07 15.51
C LEU A 21 11.99 -0.93 16.25
N ASP A 22 12.21 -1.09 17.55
CA ASP A 22 11.31 -1.78 18.47
C ASP A 22 11.16 -1.00 19.76
N LEU A 23 9.92 -0.86 20.24
CA LEU A 23 9.62 -0.27 21.55
C LEU A 23 10.14 1.17 21.70
N VAL A 24 10.19 1.92 20.60
CA VAL A 24 10.63 3.32 20.58
C VAL A 24 9.45 4.26 20.36
N ALA A 25 9.61 5.50 20.83
CA ALA A 25 8.66 6.57 20.58
C ALA A 25 9.40 7.84 20.14
N HIS A 26 8.75 8.67 19.33
CA HIS A 26 9.24 10.01 18.92
C HIS A 26 10.64 10.00 18.28
N CYS A 27 10.91 9.01 17.41
CA CYS A 27 12.15 8.93 16.64
C CYS A 27 11.94 9.45 15.22
N SER A 28 12.86 10.26 14.71
CA SER A 28 12.78 10.81 13.35
C SER A 28 14.01 10.46 12.50
N PHE A 29 13.76 10.22 11.21
CA PHE A 29 14.73 10.10 10.14
C PHE A 29 14.39 11.15 9.09
N ASP A 30 14.93 12.34 9.27
CA ASP A 30 14.72 13.48 8.37
C ASP A 30 15.95 13.65 7.47
N GLN A 31 15.72 13.95 6.19
CA GLN A 31 16.78 14.19 5.19
C GLN A 31 17.84 13.08 5.13
N CYS A 32 17.39 11.83 5.29
CA CYS A 32 18.25 10.66 5.27
C CYS A 32 18.31 10.00 3.89
N THR A 33 19.40 9.27 3.64
CA THR A 33 19.48 8.35 2.50
C THR A 33 19.74 6.94 3.00
N ILE A 34 18.85 6.00 2.66
CA ILE A 34 19.02 4.57 2.95
C ILE A 34 19.17 3.84 1.63
N ARG A 35 20.35 3.25 1.39
CA ARG A 35 20.66 2.62 0.10
C ARG A 35 21.63 1.46 0.17
N ASN A 36 21.65 0.66 -0.89
CA ASN A 36 22.57 -0.46 -1.10
C ASN A 36 22.45 -1.53 0.00
N THR A 37 21.21 -1.85 0.42
CA THR A 37 20.96 -2.80 1.50
C THR A 37 20.52 -4.17 0.96
N GLY A 38 20.99 -5.24 1.63
CA GLY A 38 20.66 -6.63 1.28
C GLY A 38 19.30 -7.10 1.80
N GLY A 39 18.60 -6.27 2.58
CA GLY A 39 17.30 -6.58 3.19
C GLY A 39 16.31 -5.44 2.95
N THR A 40 15.35 -5.26 3.87
CA THR A 40 14.49 -4.06 3.93
C THR A 40 15.33 -2.83 4.28
N GLY A 41 14.94 -1.64 3.81
CA GLY A 41 15.63 -0.39 4.14
C GLY A 41 15.51 -0.06 5.63
N ILE A 42 14.29 0.28 6.04
CA ILE A 42 13.94 0.60 7.44
C ILE A 42 12.63 -0.07 7.85
N TRP A 43 12.57 -0.55 9.09
CA TRP A 43 11.39 -1.14 9.68
C TRP A 43 11.05 -0.53 11.04
N ILE A 44 9.94 0.20 11.09
CA ILE A 44 9.28 0.67 12.31
C ILE A 44 8.39 -0.47 12.83
N ARG A 45 8.97 -1.41 13.60
CA ARG A 45 8.42 -2.76 13.77
C ARG A 45 7.45 -2.89 14.94
N LYS A 46 7.92 -3.29 16.13
CA LYS A 46 7.05 -3.63 17.25
C LYS A 46 6.80 -2.42 18.13
N ASN A 47 5.52 -2.13 18.41
CA ASN A 47 5.09 -1.19 19.45
C ASN A 47 5.85 0.16 19.37
N CYS A 48 5.97 0.68 18.15
CA CYS A 48 6.61 1.96 17.88
C CYS A 48 5.55 3.05 17.77
N MET A 49 5.80 4.20 18.40
CA MET A 49 4.84 5.30 18.50
C MET A 49 5.41 6.59 17.93
N GLU A 50 4.64 7.27 17.08
CA GLU A 50 4.97 8.64 16.64
C GLU A 50 6.38 8.76 16.06
N CYS A 51 6.82 7.75 15.30
CA CYS A 51 8.08 7.77 14.58
C CYS A 51 7.86 8.28 13.15
N GLU A 52 8.85 8.99 12.62
CA GLU A 52 8.74 9.68 11.34
C GLU A 52 9.93 9.39 10.41
N ILE A 53 9.62 9.14 9.15
CA ILE A 53 10.58 9.20 8.04
C ILE A 53 10.13 10.35 7.14
N SER A 54 10.97 11.36 6.95
CA SER A 54 10.61 12.56 6.19
C SER A 54 11.74 13.07 5.31
N ASN A 55 11.38 13.72 4.20
CA ASN A 55 12.32 14.38 3.29
C ASN A 55 13.50 13.50 2.84
N SER A 56 13.26 12.18 2.77
CA SER A 56 14.32 11.18 2.67
C SER A 56 14.32 10.50 1.30
N HIS A 57 15.39 9.74 1.03
CA HIS A 57 15.52 8.95 -0.19
C HIS A 57 15.90 7.51 0.15
N ILE A 58 15.07 6.56 -0.28
CA ILE A 58 15.29 5.13 -0.04
C ILE A 58 15.40 4.43 -1.40
N HIS A 59 16.57 3.88 -1.72
CA HIS A 59 16.78 3.28 -3.04
C HIS A 59 17.86 2.21 -3.08
N ASP A 60 17.85 1.36 -4.12
CA ASP A 60 18.78 0.22 -4.27
C ASP A 60 18.73 -0.71 -3.04
N VAL A 61 17.52 -1.11 -2.68
CA VAL A 61 17.21 -1.94 -1.52
C VAL A 61 16.70 -3.31 -1.99
N SER A 62 17.26 -4.39 -1.45
CA SER A 62 16.93 -5.75 -1.92
C SER A 62 15.52 -6.20 -1.52
N GLY A 63 15.01 -5.74 -0.37
CA GLY A 63 13.68 -5.99 0.17
C GLY A 63 12.74 -4.78 0.08
N ASN A 64 11.86 -4.61 1.07
CA ASN A 64 10.94 -3.47 1.11
C ASN A 64 11.71 -2.17 1.32
N GLY A 65 11.23 -1.04 0.78
CA GLY A 65 11.81 0.27 1.10
C GLY A 65 11.60 0.60 2.58
N VAL A 66 10.33 0.72 2.95
CA VAL A 66 9.87 0.96 4.33
C VAL A 66 8.95 -0.18 4.77
N SER A 67 9.06 -0.59 6.04
CA SER A 67 8.09 -1.48 6.69
C SER A 67 7.59 -0.85 7.99
N ILE A 68 6.29 -0.98 8.28
CA ILE A 68 5.67 -0.43 9.49
C ILE A 68 4.73 -1.48 10.10
N GLY A 69 4.82 -1.65 11.41
CA GLY A 69 4.04 -2.62 12.15
C GLY A 69 4.45 -4.05 11.87
N GLU A 70 3.54 -4.97 12.16
CA GLU A 70 3.80 -6.41 12.11
C GLU A 70 2.60 -7.15 11.51
N GLY A 71 2.86 -8.37 11.01
CA GLY A 71 1.79 -9.30 10.66
C GLY A 71 1.14 -9.91 11.90
N ASN A 72 0.48 -11.05 11.73
CA ASN A 72 -0.23 -11.77 12.80
C ASN A 72 0.62 -12.84 13.51
N ASP A 73 1.92 -12.93 13.22
CA ASP A 73 2.78 -14.07 13.54
C ASP A 73 3.49 -13.99 14.90
N ARG A 74 3.72 -12.77 15.42
CA ARG A 74 4.38 -12.61 16.72
C ARG A 74 3.50 -13.13 17.86
N LEU A 75 4.11 -13.90 18.76
CA LEU A 75 3.45 -14.39 19.97
C LEU A 75 3.80 -13.51 21.19
N THR A 76 2.80 -13.22 22.02
CA THR A 76 2.95 -12.64 23.36
C THR A 76 2.27 -13.59 24.35
N GLY A 77 3.02 -14.08 25.34
CA GLY A 77 2.48 -15.03 26.31
C GLY A 77 1.97 -16.35 25.72
N GLY A 78 2.45 -16.75 24.53
CA GLY A 78 2.01 -17.96 23.82
C GLY A 78 0.77 -17.79 22.94
N SER A 79 0.21 -16.58 22.85
CA SER A 79 -0.92 -16.26 21.97
C SER A 79 -0.54 -15.18 20.94
N PRO A 80 -1.26 -15.07 19.79
CA PRO A 80 -0.99 -14.01 18.82
C PRO A 80 -1.10 -12.63 19.47
N TRP A 81 -0.12 -11.77 19.22
CA TRP A 81 -0.03 -10.45 19.86
C TRP A 81 -1.26 -9.58 19.58
N TRP A 82 -1.82 -9.65 18.36
CA TRP A 82 -2.95 -8.84 17.93
C TRP A 82 -4.26 -9.20 18.65
N GLN A 83 -4.31 -10.34 19.34
CA GLN A 83 -5.43 -10.77 20.19
C GLN A 83 -5.13 -10.58 21.68
N SER A 84 -3.91 -10.92 22.11
CA SER A 84 -3.52 -10.97 23.53
C SER A 84 -2.97 -9.64 24.05
N SER A 85 -2.40 -8.82 23.18
CA SER A 85 -1.80 -7.52 23.48
C SER A 85 -2.02 -6.53 22.31
N PRO A 86 -3.28 -6.30 21.90
CA PRO A 86 -3.61 -5.42 20.77
C PRO A 86 -3.10 -3.98 20.95
N GLU A 87 -2.86 -3.54 22.18
CA GLU A 87 -2.27 -2.26 22.54
C GLU A 87 -0.80 -2.11 22.12
N GLU A 88 -0.10 -3.20 21.82
CA GLU A 88 1.28 -3.19 21.30
C GLU A 88 1.37 -2.84 19.80
N VAL A 89 0.24 -2.49 19.16
CA VAL A 89 0.22 -2.06 17.75
C VAL A 89 1.09 -0.81 17.55
N SER A 90 1.93 -0.82 16.51
CA SER A 90 2.67 0.37 16.10
C SER A 90 1.71 1.43 15.58
N ARG A 91 1.81 2.65 16.11
CA ARG A 91 0.80 3.70 15.89
C ARG A 91 1.33 5.11 15.76
N GLY A 92 0.60 5.95 15.04
CA GLY A 92 0.95 7.37 14.88
C GLY A 92 2.20 7.60 14.03
N ASN A 93 2.68 6.58 13.32
CA ASN A 93 3.92 6.69 12.55
C ASN A 93 3.66 7.37 11.20
N ARG A 94 4.67 8.09 10.69
CA ARG A 94 4.55 8.87 9.45
C ARG A 94 5.68 8.57 8.47
N VAL A 95 5.33 8.47 7.19
CA VAL A 95 6.28 8.53 6.07
C VAL A 95 5.83 9.66 5.16
N SER A 96 6.66 10.69 5.00
CA SER A 96 6.29 11.83 4.17
C SER A 96 7.41 12.40 3.32
N HIS A 97 7.05 13.03 2.19
CA HIS A 97 8.01 13.74 1.33
C HIS A 97 9.25 12.88 0.99
N THR A 98 9.06 11.57 0.88
CA THR A 98 10.14 10.60 0.70
C THR A 98 10.07 10.01 -0.70
N LEU A 99 11.21 9.99 -1.39
CA LEU A 99 11.37 9.27 -2.65
C LEU A 99 11.75 7.82 -2.34
N ILE A 100 10.96 6.87 -2.82
CA ILE A 100 11.20 5.43 -2.67
C ILE A 100 11.24 4.81 -4.06
N GLU A 101 12.43 4.41 -4.50
CA GLU A 101 12.61 3.87 -5.85
C GLU A 101 13.61 2.73 -5.88
N HIS A 102 13.53 1.85 -6.88
CA HIS A 102 14.48 0.75 -7.01
C HIS A 102 14.60 -0.13 -5.73
N CYS A 103 13.48 -0.37 -5.03
CA CYS A 103 13.39 -1.37 -3.96
C CYS A 103 13.01 -2.74 -4.54
N GLY A 104 13.16 -3.81 -3.75
CA GLY A 104 12.93 -5.18 -4.21
C GLY A 104 13.98 -5.67 -5.23
N ARG A 105 15.23 -5.19 -5.17
CA ARG A 105 16.29 -5.55 -6.14
C ARG A 105 16.59 -7.04 -6.24
N GLN A 106 16.30 -7.80 -5.19
CA GLN A 106 16.48 -9.25 -5.16
C GLN A 106 15.18 -9.98 -4.78
N PHE A 107 14.44 -9.44 -3.82
CA PHE A 107 13.16 -10.00 -3.40
C PHE A 107 12.04 -9.31 -4.16
N TYR A 108 11.69 -9.82 -5.35
CA TYR A 108 10.70 -9.17 -6.22
C TYR A 108 9.29 -9.09 -5.64
N GLY A 109 8.97 -9.86 -4.60
CA GLY A 109 7.72 -9.73 -3.84
C GLY A 109 7.71 -8.54 -2.86
N ALA A 110 8.81 -7.81 -2.74
CA ALA A 110 8.90 -6.62 -1.91
C ALA A 110 8.17 -5.43 -2.54
N VAL A 111 7.72 -4.52 -1.68
CA VAL A 111 6.97 -3.31 -2.03
C VAL A 111 7.72 -2.05 -1.63
N GLY A 112 7.25 -0.88 -2.07
CA GLY A 112 7.81 0.40 -1.66
C GLY A 112 7.63 0.63 -0.15
N ILE A 113 6.37 0.62 0.29
CA ILE A 113 5.98 0.70 1.70
C ILE A 113 5.07 -0.47 2.06
N TRP A 114 5.46 -1.24 3.06
CA TRP A 114 4.63 -2.31 3.64
C TRP A 114 4.15 -1.90 5.03
N CYS A 115 2.84 -1.83 5.23
CA CYS A 115 2.20 -1.63 6.51
C CYS A 115 1.42 -2.90 6.86
N GLY A 116 1.84 -3.61 7.92
CA GLY A 116 1.09 -4.75 8.45
C GLY A 116 -0.16 -4.30 9.21
N LEU A 117 -0.34 -4.81 10.43
CA LEU A 117 -1.30 -4.26 11.38
C LEU A 117 -0.72 -2.99 12.01
N VAL A 118 -1.30 -1.84 11.67
CA VAL A 118 -0.88 -0.51 12.13
C VAL A 118 -2.09 0.36 12.44
N ALA A 119 -1.94 1.33 13.35
CA ALA A 119 -3.02 2.25 13.69
C ALA A 119 -2.59 3.72 13.53
N ASN A 120 -3.46 4.60 13.03
CA ASN A 120 -3.15 6.03 12.91
C ASN A 120 -1.84 6.30 12.12
N THR A 121 -1.49 5.44 11.16
CA THR A 121 -0.28 5.63 10.34
C THR A 121 -0.60 6.54 9.16
N VAL A 122 0.29 7.49 8.87
CA VAL A 122 0.14 8.45 7.78
C VAL A 122 1.25 8.25 6.74
N LEU A 123 0.86 7.97 5.50
CA LEU A 123 1.75 7.90 4.35
C LEU A 123 1.35 9.03 3.41
N GLU A 124 2.13 10.11 3.34
CA GLU A 124 1.73 11.28 2.57
C GLU A 124 2.81 11.98 1.75
N HIS A 125 2.44 12.53 0.59
CA HIS A 125 3.37 13.28 -0.27
C HIS A 125 4.66 12.51 -0.63
N ASN A 126 4.59 11.18 -0.74
CA ASN A 126 5.72 10.37 -1.16
C ASN A 126 5.67 10.11 -2.67
N GLU A 127 6.84 10.02 -3.30
CA GLU A 127 6.98 9.51 -4.66
C GLU A 127 7.51 8.08 -4.60
N ILE A 128 6.77 7.13 -5.19
CA ILE A 128 7.07 5.71 -5.14
C ILE A 128 7.10 5.16 -6.56
N ARG A 129 8.29 4.75 -7.03
CA ARG A 129 8.47 4.37 -8.43
C ARG A 129 9.50 3.29 -8.69
N ASP A 130 9.51 2.76 -9.91
CA ASP A 130 10.50 1.80 -10.41
C ASP A 130 10.62 0.55 -9.52
N LEU A 131 9.46 -0.04 -9.20
CA LEU A 131 9.36 -1.21 -8.32
C LEU A 131 8.98 -2.49 -9.07
N PRO A 132 9.46 -3.66 -8.62
CA PRO A 132 9.10 -4.93 -9.24
C PRO A 132 7.65 -5.33 -8.98
N TYR A 133 7.03 -4.82 -7.91
CA TYR A 133 5.70 -5.19 -7.45
C TYR A 133 4.91 -3.95 -6.97
N THR A 134 4.03 -4.09 -5.99
CA THR A 134 3.14 -3.05 -5.44
C THR A 134 3.89 -1.84 -4.86
N GLY A 135 3.30 -0.65 -4.99
CA GLY A 135 3.81 0.59 -4.37
C GLY A 135 3.63 0.61 -2.86
N ILE A 136 2.39 0.65 -2.40
CA ILE A 136 2.01 0.63 -0.98
C ILE A 136 1.12 -0.59 -0.71
N SER A 137 1.48 -1.39 0.29
CA SER A 137 0.64 -2.48 0.81
C SER A 137 0.24 -2.13 2.24
N VAL A 138 -1.07 -2.07 2.53
CA VAL A 138 -1.59 -1.65 3.84
C VAL A 138 -2.61 -2.61 4.41
N GLY A 139 -2.41 -2.97 5.68
CA GLY A 139 -3.23 -3.94 6.38
C GLY A 139 -2.69 -5.35 6.23
N TRP A 140 -3.24 -6.23 7.05
CA TRP A 140 -2.91 -7.65 7.10
C TRP A 140 -4.16 -8.40 7.56
N MET A 141 -4.25 -9.69 7.24
CA MET A 141 -5.41 -10.60 7.38
C MET A 141 -6.26 -10.72 6.11
N TRP A 142 -6.55 -11.97 5.74
CA TRP A 142 -7.48 -12.33 4.65
C TRP A 142 -8.90 -12.55 5.18
N THR A 143 -9.33 -11.72 6.15
CA THR A 143 -10.66 -11.76 6.75
C THR A 143 -11.08 -10.35 7.16
N PRO A 144 -12.38 -10.04 7.22
CA PRO A 144 -12.88 -8.76 7.75
C PRO A 144 -13.00 -8.79 9.29
N GLU A 145 -12.25 -9.65 9.97
CA GLU A 145 -12.28 -9.74 11.44
C GLU A 145 -11.61 -8.51 12.05
N PRO A 146 -12.14 -7.99 13.19
CA PRO A 146 -11.50 -6.90 13.90
C PRO A 146 -10.07 -7.23 14.32
N THR A 147 -9.16 -6.30 14.00
CA THR A 147 -7.77 -6.28 14.46
C THR A 147 -7.47 -4.91 15.06
N PRO A 148 -6.26 -4.68 15.61
CA PRO A 148 -5.84 -3.34 16.00
C PRO A 148 -5.69 -2.35 14.84
N CYS A 149 -5.74 -2.81 13.57
CA CYS A 149 -5.56 -1.96 12.39
C CYS A 149 -6.72 -0.98 12.20
N ARG A 150 -6.44 0.32 12.14
CA ARG A 150 -7.47 1.38 12.03
C ARG A 150 -6.88 2.76 11.71
N GLU A 151 -7.72 3.67 11.23
CA GLU A 151 -7.45 5.11 11.15
C GLU A 151 -6.18 5.46 10.36
N ASN A 152 -5.79 4.62 9.39
CA ASN A 152 -4.61 4.85 8.57
C ASN A 152 -4.95 5.78 7.40
N THR A 153 -4.03 6.68 7.05
CA THR A 153 -4.21 7.66 5.99
C THR A 153 -3.12 7.49 4.93
N ILE A 154 -3.52 7.20 3.70
CA ILE A 154 -2.65 7.13 2.53
C ILE A 154 -3.05 8.27 1.62
N HIS A 155 -2.32 9.37 1.68
CA HIS A 155 -2.75 10.66 1.15
C HIS A 155 -1.75 11.27 0.17
N ALA A 156 -2.18 11.82 -0.96
CA ALA A 156 -1.32 12.63 -1.82
C ALA A 156 0.01 11.97 -2.24
N ASN A 157 0.06 10.63 -2.36
CA ASN A 157 1.24 9.94 -2.85
C ASN A 157 1.19 9.86 -4.38
N HIS A 158 2.36 9.95 -5.00
CA HIS A 158 2.57 9.79 -6.43
C HIS A 158 3.23 8.43 -6.68
N ILE A 159 2.48 7.49 -7.27
CA ILE A 159 2.90 6.10 -7.41
C ILE A 159 2.90 5.72 -8.88
N HIS A 160 4.07 5.41 -9.45
CA HIS A 160 4.15 5.11 -10.88
C HIS A 160 5.27 4.17 -11.27
N HIS A 161 5.17 3.55 -12.46
CA HIS A 161 6.19 2.60 -12.95
C HIS A 161 6.44 1.48 -11.92
N ILE A 162 5.34 0.92 -11.39
CA ILE A 162 5.33 -0.18 -10.44
C ILE A 162 4.76 -1.44 -11.10
N LEU A 163 4.85 -2.59 -10.43
CA LEU A 163 4.50 -3.90 -11.02
C LEU A 163 5.31 -4.19 -12.29
N ASN A 164 6.60 -3.82 -12.33
CA ASN A 164 7.45 -4.04 -13.51
C ASN A 164 7.82 -5.51 -13.73
N ILE A 165 7.70 -6.36 -12.71
CA ILE A 165 8.09 -7.78 -12.76
C ILE A 165 6.92 -8.69 -12.38
N LEU A 166 6.31 -8.45 -11.21
CA LEU A 166 5.21 -9.25 -10.70
C LEU A 166 3.84 -8.64 -11.03
N SER A 167 2.82 -9.49 -11.03
CA SER A 167 1.40 -9.15 -11.19
C SER A 167 0.62 -9.45 -9.91
N ASP A 168 -0.70 -9.27 -9.91
CA ASP A 168 -1.59 -9.50 -8.76
C ASP A 168 -1.46 -8.46 -7.64
N GLY A 169 -1.16 -7.22 -8.03
CA GLY A 169 -1.00 -6.10 -7.12
C GLY A 169 -1.65 -4.83 -7.63
N GLY A 170 -1.29 -3.71 -7.01
CA GLY A 170 -1.68 -2.37 -7.43
C GLY A 170 -0.66 -1.33 -7.01
N GLY A 171 -0.85 -0.08 -7.42
CA GLY A 171 -0.13 1.05 -6.81
C GLY A 171 -0.39 1.11 -5.30
N ILE A 172 -1.65 0.89 -4.90
CA ILE A 172 -2.03 0.64 -3.50
C ILE A 172 -2.77 -0.69 -3.40
N TYR A 173 -2.36 -1.53 -2.46
CA TYR A 173 -2.96 -2.82 -2.14
C TYR A 173 -3.43 -2.84 -0.68
N SER A 174 -4.63 -3.36 -0.41
CA SER A 174 -5.17 -3.46 0.95
C SER A 174 -5.67 -4.85 1.34
N LEU A 175 -5.56 -5.16 2.63
CA LEU A 175 -6.11 -6.36 3.25
C LEU A 175 -6.87 -6.03 4.54
N GLY A 176 -7.87 -6.85 4.86
CA GLY A 176 -8.53 -6.87 6.16
C GLY A 176 -9.38 -5.64 6.51
N LEU A 177 -10.02 -5.70 7.68
CA LEU A 177 -10.85 -4.62 8.21
C LEU A 177 -9.99 -3.44 8.69
N GLN A 178 -10.27 -2.23 8.20
CA GLN A 178 -9.47 -1.02 8.47
C GLN A 178 -10.36 0.21 8.80
N PRO A 179 -11.14 0.16 9.90
CA PRO A 179 -12.11 1.20 10.23
C PRO A 179 -11.47 2.59 10.32
N GLY A 180 -12.14 3.59 9.74
CA GLY A 180 -11.69 4.98 9.74
C GLY A 180 -10.49 5.26 8.82
N SER A 181 -9.95 4.24 8.13
CA SER A 181 -8.82 4.41 7.23
C SER A 181 -9.28 4.98 5.87
N ARG A 182 -8.38 5.73 5.23
CA ARG A 182 -8.67 6.47 4.02
C ARG A 182 -7.50 6.45 3.04
N ILE A 183 -7.83 6.28 1.76
CA ILE A 183 -6.93 6.41 0.62
C ILE A 183 -7.41 7.62 -0.18
N THR A 184 -6.71 8.74 -0.07
CA THR A 184 -7.19 10.02 -0.60
C THR A 184 -6.18 10.77 -1.44
N ASN A 185 -6.62 11.41 -2.52
CA ASN A 185 -5.80 12.32 -3.32
C ASN A 185 -4.50 11.69 -3.89
N ASN A 186 -4.41 10.37 -4.02
CA ASN A 186 -3.22 9.75 -4.62
C ASN A 186 -3.27 9.83 -6.14
N LEU A 187 -2.10 9.99 -6.78
CA LEU A 187 -1.92 9.88 -8.21
C LEU A 187 -1.24 8.55 -8.53
N ILE A 188 -1.90 7.68 -9.29
CA ILE A 188 -1.39 6.35 -9.65
C ILE A 188 -1.39 6.17 -11.16
N HIS A 189 -0.22 5.88 -11.75
CA HIS A 189 -0.14 5.64 -13.20
C HIS A 189 1.04 4.80 -13.67
N ASP A 190 1.10 4.54 -14.96
CA ASP A 190 2.15 3.78 -15.62
C ASP A 190 2.34 2.38 -15.03
N VAL A 191 1.24 1.64 -14.94
CA VAL A 191 1.25 0.20 -14.61
C VAL A 191 1.07 -0.56 -15.92
N GLN A 192 2.14 -1.16 -16.42
CA GLN A 192 2.14 -1.83 -17.72
C GLN A 192 1.89 -3.34 -17.61
N VAL A 193 1.55 -3.96 -18.75
CA VAL A 193 1.49 -5.43 -18.84
C VAL A 193 2.90 -5.97 -18.61
N ASN A 194 3.03 -6.90 -17.66
CA ASN A 194 4.28 -7.57 -17.34
C ASN A 194 4.18 -9.08 -17.64
N ALA A 195 5.28 -9.82 -17.39
CA ALA A 195 5.33 -11.26 -17.65
C ALA A 195 4.46 -12.11 -16.69
N GLY A 196 3.94 -11.50 -15.63
CA GLY A 196 2.99 -12.11 -14.72
C GLY A 196 1.65 -12.44 -15.41
N ARG A 197 0.98 -13.48 -14.94
CA ARG A 197 -0.28 -13.98 -15.53
C ARG A 197 -1.53 -13.38 -14.89
N ALA A 198 -1.39 -12.75 -13.72
CA ALA A 198 -2.50 -12.14 -13.01
C ALA A 198 -2.70 -10.68 -13.45
N GLU A 199 -3.72 -10.02 -12.92
CA GLU A 199 -4.01 -8.63 -13.26
C GLU A 199 -3.11 -7.65 -12.50
N SER A 200 -2.59 -6.64 -13.21
CA SER A 200 -1.87 -5.50 -12.65
C SER A 200 -2.78 -4.27 -12.69
N ASN A 201 -3.12 -3.74 -11.51
CA ASN A 201 -4.21 -2.77 -11.32
C ASN A 201 -3.67 -1.41 -10.82
N GLY A 202 -4.52 -0.39 -10.80
CA GLY A 202 -4.19 0.89 -10.16
C GLY A 202 -4.25 0.78 -8.64
N MET A 203 -5.36 0.25 -8.12
CA MET A 203 -5.49 -0.19 -6.72
C MET A 203 -6.11 -1.57 -6.66
N PHE A 204 -5.62 -2.38 -5.72
CA PHE A 204 -6.13 -3.71 -5.48
C PHE A 204 -6.59 -3.89 -4.02
N LEU A 205 -7.90 -3.85 -3.83
CA LEU A 205 -8.58 -3.94 -2.55
C LEU A 205 -8.96 -5.42 -2.31
N ASP A 206 -8.08 -6.13 -1.63
CA ASP A 206 -8.09 -7.59 -1.53
C ASP A 206 -8.86 -8.11 -0.30
N GLU A 207 -8.79 -9.42 -0.05
CA GLU A 207 -9.66 -10.16 0.85
C GLU A 207 -9.78 -9.52 2.24
N GLY A 208 -11.03 -9.40 2.68
CA GLY A 208 -11.34 -8.80 3.97
C GLY A 208 -11.31 -7.27 4.00
N THR A 209 -10.85 -6.59 2.92
CA THR A 209 -10.91 -5.11 2.83
C THR A 209 -12.31 -4.61 3.13
N LYS A 210 -12.43 -3.82 4.19
CA LYS A 210 -13.71 -3.33 4.71
C LYS A 210 -13.49 -2.02 5.49
N GLU A 211 -14.51 -1.17 5.44
CA GLU A 211 -14.61 0.15 6.07
C GLU A 211 -13.54 1.14 5.61
N LEU A 212 -13.14 1.01 4.33
CA LEU A 212 -12.18 1.89 3.70
C LEU A 212 -12.89 2.99 2.89
N LEU A 213 -12.41 4.22 3.05
CA LEU A 213 -12.75 5.34 2.18
C LEU A 213 -11.70 5.47 1.06
N ILE A 214 -12.13 5.42 -0.19
CA ILE A 214 -11.30 5.63 -1.38
C ILE A 214 -11.83 6.87 -2.10
N GLU A 215 -11.14 8.00 -1.96
CA GLU A 215 -11.66 9.30 -2.36
C GLU A 215 -10.66 10.18 -3.12
N ASN A 216 -11.12 10.91 -4.15
CA ASN A 216 -10.34 11.93 -4.87
C ASN A 216 -9.02 11.43 -5.48
N ASN A 217 -8.87 10.12 -5.72
CA ASN A 217 -7.66 9.58 -6.33
C ASN A 217 -7.77 9.71 -7.86
N ILE A 218 -6.64 9.99 -8.51
CA ILE A 218 -6.53 9.99 -9.98
C ILE A 218 -5.73 8.75 -10.39
N VAL A 219 -6.34 7.88 -11.20
CA VAL A 219 -5.76 6.60 -11.62
C VAL A 219 -5.85 6.46 -13.12
N TYR A 220 -4.70 6.42 -13.81
CA TYR A 220 -4.64 6.41 -15.28
C TYR A 220 -3.47 5.58 -15.83
N ASN A 221 -3.47 5.30 -17.14
CA ASN A 221 -2.46 4.44 -17.78
C ASN A 221 -2.19 3.12 -17.02
N ILE A 222 -3.26 2.36 -16.75
CA ILE A 222 -3.23 1.09 -16.04
C ILE A 222 -3.50 -0.06 -17.02
N ALA A 223 -2.69 -1.11 -16.96
CA ALA A 223 -2.80 -2.29 -17.80
C ALA A 223 -4.14 -3.02 -17.69
N ARG A 224 -4.71 -3.04 -16.48
CA ARG A 224 -6.04 -3.58 -16.17
C ARG A 224 -6.91 -2.50 -15.52
N SER A 225 -7.76 -2.88 -14.57
CA SER A 225 -8.71 -1.96 -13.99
C SER A 225 -8.02 -0.94 -13.08
N PRO A 226 -8.43 0.35 -13.14
CA PRO A 226 -8.06 1.35 -12.15
C PRO A 226 -8.30 0.86 -10.71
N LEU A 227 -9.46 0.29 -10.43
CA LEU A 227 -9.76 -0.33 -9.13
C LEU A 227 -10.16 -1.80 -9.32
N ARG A 228 -9.62 -2.70 -8.49
CA ARG A 228 -10.03 -4.10 -8.42
C ARG A 228 -10.37 -4.47 -6.99
N PHE A 229 -11.51 -5.13 -6.78
CA PHE A 229 -11.91 -5.66 -5.48
C PHE A 229 -11.92 -7.19 -5.51
N HIS A 230 -11.13 -7.85 -4.66
CA HIS A 230 -11.18 -9.30 -4.47
C HIS A 230 -11.66 -9.66 -3.07
N LYS A 231 -12.78 -10.40 -2.97
CA LYS A 231 -13.38 -10.82 -1.68
C LYS A 231 -13.42 -9.70 -0.62
N ALA A 232 -13.63 -8.46 -1.05
CA ALA A 232 -13.81 -7.34 -0.15
C ALA A 232 -15.18 -7.45 0.54
N ALA A 233 -15.30 -6.94 1.76
CA ALA A 233 -16.52 -7.02 2.54
C ALA A 233 -17.19 -5.65 2.69
N HIS A 234 -18.50 -5.64 2.92
CA HIS A 234 -19.27 -4.40 3.11
C HIS A 234 -19.01 -3.78 4.50
N PRO A 235 -18.99 -2.43 4.62
CA PRO A 235 -19.04 -1.42 3.54
C PRO A 235 -17.64 -1.01 3.05
N ASN A 236 -17.53 -0.58 1.80
CA ASN A 236 -16.44 0.29 1.34
C ASN A 236 -17.04 1.44 0.52
N LEU A 237 -16.46 2.64 0.62
CA LEU A 237 -16.93 3.83 -0.09
C LEU A 237 -15.88 4.28 -1.11
N VAL A 238 -16.27 4.32 -2.37
CA VAL A 238 -15.47 4.78 -3.50
C VAL A 238 -16.10 6.06 -4.04
N GLN A 239 -15.51 7.22 -3.80
CA GLN A 239 -16.12 8.49 -4.21
C GLN A 239 -15.18 9.47 -4.88
N ASN A 240 -15.69 10.26 -5.83
CA ASN A 240 -14.97 11.38 -6.44
C ASN A 240 -13.61 11.02 -7.07
N ASN A 241 -13.36 9.74 -7.39
CA ASN A 241 -12.12 9.34 -8.04
C ASN A 241 -12.21 9.59 -9.55
N VAL A 242 -11.08 9.88 -10.16
CA VAL A 242 -10.92 9.95 -11.62
C VAL A 242 -10.29 8.65 -12.08
N LEU A 243 -11.04 7.84 -12.81
CA LEU A 243 -10.63 6.51 -13.27
C LEU A 243 -10.55 6.49 -14.80
N VAL A 244 -9.34 6.49 -15.34
CA VAL A 244 -9.11 6.45 -16.80
C VAL A 244 -8.97 5.00 -17.25
N CYS A 245 -9.74 4.60 -18.25
CA CYS A 245 -9.84 3.20 -18.67
C CYS A 245 -9.42 3.02 -20.13
N ASN A 246 -8.70 1.93 -20.39
CA ASN A 246 -8.52 1.40 -21.74
C ASN A 246 -9.83 0.80 -22.27
N ASP A 247 -9.98 0.77 -23.59
CA ASP A 247 -11.17 0.19 -24.24
C ASP A 247 -11.41 -1.26 -23.78
N GLY A 248 -12.65 -1.55 -23.37
CA GLY A 248 -13.04 -2.88 -22.91
C GLY A 248 -12.60 -3.25 -21.49
N ILE A 249 -11.89 -2.37 -20.78
CA ILE A 249 -11.52 -2.55 -19.38
C ILE A 249 -12.52 -1.83 -18.48
N SER A 250 -13.05 -2.53 -17.47
CA SER A 250 -13.94 -1.93 -16.48
C SER A 250 -13.15 -0.97 -15.56
N PRO A 251 -13.68 0.21 -15.21
CA PRO A 251 -13.06 1.10 -14.22
C PRO A 251 -12.92 0.46 -12.84
N ILE A 252 -13.91 -0.37 -12.48
CA ILE A 252 -13.96 -1.11 -11.22
C ILE A 252 -14.21 -2.58 -11.53
N ALA A 253 -13.24 -3.44 -11.26
CA ALA A 253 -13.35 -4.89 -11.39
C ALA A 253 -13.74 -5.54 -10.07
N TYR A 254 -14.46 -6.65 -10.15
CA TYR A 254 -14.94 -7.41 -9.00
C TYR A 254 -14.61 -8.88 -9.19
N ASN A 255 -13.88 -9.46 -8.23
CA ASN A 255 -13.57 -10.88 -8.19
C ASN A 255 -14.04 -11.45 -6.85
N ASN A 256 -15.12 -12.22 -6.82
CA ASN A 256 -15.74 -12.71 -5.56
C ASN A 256 -16.09 -11.60 -4.54
N THR A 257 -16.20 -10.36 -5.00
CA THR A 257 -16.76 -9.23 -4.24
C THR A 257 -18.15 -8.93 -4.79
N ARG A 258 -19.15 -8.77 -3.93
CA ARG A 258 -20.49 -8.36 -4.39
C ARG A 258 -20.47 -6.88 -4.73
N LYS A 259 -20.99 -6.51 -5.90
CA LYS A 259 -21.06 -5.09 -6.33
C LYS A 259 -21.80 -4.19 -5.34
N ALA A 260 -22.80 -4.73 -4.63
CA ALA A 260 -23.58 -4.01 -3.63
C ALA A 260 -22.80 -3.69 -2.34
N ASP A 261 -21.66 -4.36 -2.11
CA ASP A 261 -20.82 -4.10 -0.93
C ASP A 261 -19.96 -2.84 -1.11
N ILE A 262 -19.82 -2.37 -2.36
CA ILE A 262 -19.01 -1.21 -2.74
C ILE A 262 -19.92 -0.06 -3.13
N GLN A 263 -20.06 0.91 -2.23
CA GLN A 263 -20.79 2.15 -2.49
C GLN A 263 -19.95 3.04 -3.41
N LYS A 264 -20.57 3.56 -4.46
CA LYS A 264 -19.92 4.43 -5.46
C LYS A 264 -20.66 5.75 -5.54
N VAL A 265 -19.95 6.85 -5.39
CA VAL A 265 -20.53 8.21 -5.40
C VAL A 265 -19.67 9.08 -6.31
N GLU A 266 -20.26 9.69 -7.34
CA GLU A 266 -19.64 10.80 -8.09
C GLU A 266 -18.22 10.54 -8.68
N ASN A 267 -17.87 9.29 -8.97
CA ASN A 267 -16.61 8.98 -9.65
C ASN A 267 -16.67 9.39 -11.13
N ILE A 268 -15.60 10.01 -11.62
CA ILE A 268 -15.42 10.42 -13.02
C ILE A 268 -14.73 9.27 -13.76
N ILE A 269 -15.37 8.77 -14.82
CA ILE A 269 -14.77 7.76 -15.70
C ILE A 269 -14.36 8.45 -17.00
N LEU A 270 -13.10 8.30 -17.37
CA LEU A 270 -12.51 8.87 -18.58
C LEU A 270 -12.02 7.76 -19.51
N SER A 271 -12.09 7.97 -20.82
CA SER A 271 -11.56 7.03 -21.80
C SER A 271 -10.14 7.38 -22.22
N GLN A 272 -9.23 6.41 -22.17
CA GLN A 272 -7.86 6.58 -22.66
C GLN A 272 -7.81 6.83 -24.18
N SER A 273 -8.83 6.41 -24.92
CA SER A 273 -8.96 6.56 -26.38
C SER A 273 -9.59 7.89 -26.82
N SER A 274 -9.97 8.77 -25.88
CA SER A 274 -10.66 10.04 -26.14
C SER A 274 -9.75 11.24 -25.88
N ASP A 275 -9.40 11.99 -26.92
CA ASP A 275 -8.54 13.18 -26.80
C ASP A 275 -9.13 14.23 -25.83
N SER A 276 -10.46 14.41 -25.83
CA SER A 276 -11.11 15.37 -24.91
C SER A 276 -11.02 14.92 -23.46
N ASP A 277 -11.14 13.61 -23.21
CA ASP A 277 -11.03 13.07 -21.85
C ASP A 277 -9.59 13.15 -21.36
N MET A 278 -8.61 12.91 -22.23
CA MET A 278 -7.19 13.06 -21.90
C MET A 278 -6.82 14.52 -21.64
N HIS A 279 -7.37 15.49 -22.37
CA HIS A 279 -7.18 16.90 -22.05
C HIS A 279 -7.76 17.25 -20.67
N LYS A 280 -8.97 16.76 -20.36
CA LYS A 280 -9.58 16.94 -19.03
C LYS A 280 -8.74 16.30 -17.92
N LEU A 281 -8.15 15.14 -18.16
CA LEU A 281 -7.23 14.50 -17.21
C LEU A 281 -6.04 15.41 -16.92
N GLU A 282 -5.41 16.00 -17.93
CA GLU A 282 -4.27 16.90 -17.74
C GLU A 282 -4.62 18.11 -16.85
N GLU A 283 -5.82 18.66 -16.98
CA GLU A 283 -6.32 19.74 -16.12
C GLU A 283 -6.47 19.26 -14.67
N LEU A 284 -7.16 18.14 -14.46
CA LEU A 284 -7.39 17.56 -13.13
C LEU A 284 -6.08 17.18 -12.41
N VAL A 285 -5.11 16.65 -13.15
CA VAL A 285 -3.77 16.34 -12.60
C VAL A 285 -3.05 17.63 -12.20
N LYS A 286 -3.09 18.69 -13.01
CA LYS A 286 -2.46 19.97 -12.65
C LYS A 286 -3.06 20.56 -11.37
N GLU A 287 -4.39 20.52 -11.25
CA GLU A 287 -5.11 21.02 -10.06
C GLU A 287 -4.68 20.29 -8.78
N GLN A 288 -4.54 18.95 -8.84
CA GLN A 288 -4.18 18.13 -7.68
C GLN A 288 -2.77 18.39 -7.13
N PHE A 289 -1.82 18.82 -7.97
CA PHE A 289 -0.41 19.06 -7.57
C PHE A 289 -0.08 20.53 -7.34
N THR A 290 -1.06 21.42 -7.43
CA THR A 290 -0.91 22.85 -7.11
C THR A 290 -1.31 23.23 -5.69
N GLU A 291 -1.90 22.31 -4.93
CA GLU A 291 -2.28 22.47 -3.50
C GLU A 291 -1.24 21.85 -2.56
#